data_AF-A0A8B6BP41-F1
#
_entry.id   AF-A0A8B6BP41-F1
#
_cell.length_a   1.000
_cell.length_b   1.000
_cell.length_c   1.000
_cell.angle_alpha   90.00
_cell.angle_beta   90.00
_cell.angle_gamma   90.00
#
_symmetry.space_group_name_H-M   'P 1'
#
loop_
_entity.id
_entity.type
_entity.pdbx_description
1 polymer ?
#
loop_
_entity_poly.entity_id
_entity_poly.type
_entity_poly.pdbx_seq_one_letter_code
_entity_poly.pdbx_strand_id
1 'polypeptide(L)'
;MRSLITVVGLLASIILVTSAAMTTKHPHVHHSVTGLSFFYDMNSNNMVMKKDGYCYFVVLTPDQESSVKTQDGLRSIEASMLTLHTTAAHLGMTGADHAHLSHYIYSHFCKNEPLIKLVE
;
A
#
# COMPACT_ATOMS: atom_id res chain seq x y z
N MET A 1 -7.11 -59.55 -43.52
CA MET A 1 -5.98 -59.17 -42.64
C MET A 1 -5.93 -57.66 -42.57
N ARG A 2 -6.03 -57.09 -41.36
CA ARG A 2 -5.37 -55.87 -40.82
C ARG A 2 -5.22 -54.63 -41.74
N SER A 3 -5.52 -53.39 -41.38
CA SER A 3 -5.96 -52.71 -40.15
C SER A 3 -6.33 -51.26 -40.52
N LEU A 4 -7.21 -50.67 -39.70
CA LEU A 4 -7.45 -49.23 -39.51
C LEU A 4 -6.15 -48.40 -39.50
N ILE A 5 -6.23 -47.11 -39.84
CA ILE A 5 -6.12 -46.01 -38.85
C ILE A 5 -6.40 -44.66 -39.54
N THR A 6 -7.44 -44.02 -39.03
CA THR A 6 -7.90 -42.65 -39.23
C THR A 6 -6.86 -41.66 -38.70
N VAL A 7 -6.47 -40.65 -39.48
CA VAL A 7 -5.71 -39.50 -38.96
C VAL A 7 -6.51 -38.23 -39.21
N VAL A 8 -7.40 -37.96 -38.26
CA VAL A 8 -8.01 -36.65 -38.05
C VAL A 8 -6.91 -35.74 -37.51
N GLY A 9 -6.47 -34.78 -38.33
CA GLY A 9 -5.52 -33.76 -37.92
C GLY A 9 -6.15 -32.86 -36.85
N LEU A 10 -5.76 -33.08 -35.61
CA LEU A 10 -6.20 -32.36 -34.43
C LEU A 10 -5.83 -30.88 -34.51
N LEU A 11 -6.83 -30.03 -34.29
CA LEU A 11 -6.72 -28.59 -34.09
C LEU A 11 -5.80 -28.29 -32.88
N ALA A 12 -4.62 -27.73 -33.13
CA ALA A 12 -3.80 -27.13 -32.08
C ALA A 12 -4.25 -25.68 -31.87
N SER A 13 -5.36 -25.50 -31.14
CA SER A 13 -5.73 -24.19 -30.59
C SER A 13 -4.79 -23.86 -29.44
N ILE A 14 -3.79 -23.02 -29.70
CA ILE A 14 -2.97 -22.40 -28.66
C ILE A 14 -3.87 -21.39 -27.93
N ILE A 15 -4.44 -21.81 -26.80
CA ILE A 15 -5.10 -20.90 -25.87
C ILE A 15 -3.99 -20.15 -25.14
N LEU A 16 -3.66 -18.94 -25.62
CA LEU A 16 -2.86 -17.98 -24.87
C LEU A 16 -3.70 -17.54 -23.66
N VAL A 17 -3.48 -18.16 -22.50
CA VAL A 17 -3.99 -17.62 -21.24
C VAL A 17 -3.07 -16.47 -20.85
N THR A 18 -3.35 -15.28 -21.39
CA THR A 18 -2.82 -14.04 -20.84
C THR A 18 -3.55 -13.80 -19.52
N SER A 19 -2.95 -14.21 -18.41
CA SER A 19 -3.32 -13.74 -17.09
C SER A 19 -3.01 -12.24 -17.03
N ALA A 20 -3.96 -11.42 -17.48
CA ALA A 20 -4.00 -10.02 -17.12
C ALA A 20 -4.12 -9.98 -15.60
N ALA A 21 -2.99 -9.69 -14.93
CA ALA A 21 -3.01 -9.31 -13.53
C ALA A 21 -3.91 -8.08 -13.44
N MET A 22 -5.14 -8.29 -13.00
CA MET A 22 -6.07 -7.21 -12.73
C MET A 22 -5.47 -6.45 -11.55
N THR A 23 -4.76 -5.37 -11.85
CA THR A 23 -4.47 -4.34 -10.86
C THR A 23 -5.81 -3.80 -10.42
N THR A 24 -6.32 -4.31 -9.30
CA THR A 24 -7.38 -3.65 -8.55
C THR A 24 -6.79 -2.35 -8.03
N LYS A 25 -6.89 -1.30 -8.85
CA LYS A 25 -6.83 0.07 -8.35
C LYS A 25 -8.07 0.25 -7.50
N HIS A 26 -7.98 -0.11 -6.22
CA HIS A 26 -8.99 0.29 -5.25
C HIS A 26 -8.94 1.82 -5.17
N PRO A 27 -9.99 2.54 -5.59
CA PRO A 27 -10.06 3.96 -5.31
C PRO A 27 -10.22 4.08 -3.80
N HIS A 28 -9.14 4.44 -3.10
CA HIS A 28 -9.22 4.90 -1.73
C HIS A 28 -10.02 6.20 -1.76
N VAL A 29 -11.31 6.10 -1.44
CA VAL A 29 -12.17 7.27 -1.23
C VAL A 29 -11.57 8.03 -0.06
N HIS A 30 -10.89 9.14 -0.37
CA HIS A 30 -10.43 10.12 0.60
C HIS A 30 -11.64 10.62 1.38
N HIS A 31 -11.85 10.13 2.60
CA HIS A 31 -12.68 10.84 3.57
C HIS A 31 -11.91 12.10 3.97
N SER A 32 -12.12 13.17 3.21
CA SER A 32 -11.57 14.50 3.48
C SER A 32 -12.29 15.11 4.67
N VAL A 33 -11.86 14.73 5.88
CA VAL A 33 -11.97 15.62 7.03
C VAL A 33 -10.92 16.70 6.74
N THR A 34 -11.35 17.91 6.42
CA THR A 34 -10.48 19.00 5.92
C THR A 34 -9.22 19.14 6.78
N GLY A 35 -8.07 18.71 6.22
CA GLY A 35 -6.76 18.75 6.89
C GLY A 35 -6.15 17.40 7.27
N LEU A 36 -6.90 16.28 7.15
CA LEU A 36 -6.40 14.92 7.40
C LEU A 36 -6.36 14.12 6.10
N SER A 37 -5.25 13.45 5.82
CA SER A 37 -5.12 12.56 4.67
C SER A 37 -4.20 11.40 5.01
N PHE A 38 -4.52 10.23 4.46
CA PHE A 38 -3.73 9.02 4.62
C PHE A 38 -3.23 8.51 3.27
N PHE A 39 -2.05 7.92 3.27
CA PHE A 39 -1.45 7.30 2.12
C PHE A 39 -0.70 6.04 2.53
N TYR A 40 -1.10 4.92 1.93
CA TYR A 40 -0.36 3.67 2.03
C TYR A 40 0.61 3.56 0.85
N ASP A 41 1.89 3.45 1.18
CA ASP A 41 2.93 3.20 0.20
C ASP A 41 3.25 1.71 0.11
N MET A 42 2.71 1.07 -0.93
CA MET A 42 2.89 -0.36 -1.16
C MET A 42 4.35 -0.77 -1.44
N ASN A 43 5.21 0.15 -1.90
CA ASN A 43 6.60 -0.20 -2.21
C ASN A 43 7.47 -0.23 -0.96
N SER A 44 7.14 0.61 0.03
CA SER A 44 7.91 0.72 1.27
C SER A 44 7.20 0.15 2.48
N ASN A 45 5.98 -0.36 2.31
CA ASN A 45 5.11 -0.85 3.37
C ASN A 45 4.94 0.16 4.52
N ASN A 46 4.89 1.44 4.17
CA ASN A 46 4.68 2.52 5.12
C ASN A 46 3.27 3.07 4.99
N MET A 47 2.68 3.44 6.12
CA MET A 47 1.48 4.25 6.14
C MET A 47 1.84 5.66 6.58
N VAL A 48 1.35 6.66 5.85
CA VAL A 48 1.64 8.07 6.08
C VAL A 48 0.35 8.83 6.31
N MET A 49 0.33 9.68 7.33
CA MET A 49 -0.77 10.56 7.69
C MET A 49 -0.29 12.01 7.58
N LYS A 50 -0.98 12.82 6.78
CA LYS A 50 -0.78 14.27 6.72
C LYS A 50 -1.83 14.94 7.60
N LYS A 51 -1.38 15.73 8.59
CA LYS A 51 -2.24 16.46 9.53
C LYS A 51 -1.54 17.72 10.04
N ASP A 52 -2.26 18.84 10.06
CA ASP A 52 -1.82 20.12 10.64
C ASP A 52 -0.45 20.64 10.14
N GLY A 53 -0.11 20.42 8.86
CA GLY A 53 1.17 20.85 8.29
C GLY A 53 2.36 19.96 8.70
N TYR A 54 2.07 18.72 9.10
CA TYR A 54 3.07 17.69 9.37
C TYR A 54 2.69 16.41 8.64
N CYS A 55 3.70 15.61 8.34
CA CYS A 55 3.54 14.25 7.91
C CYS A 55 4.05 13.28 8.96
N TYR A 56 3.19 12.38 9.38
CA TYR A 56 3.47 11.32 10.33
C TYR A 56 3.54 10.01 9.57
N PHE A 57 4.50 9.15 9.86
CA PHE A 57 4.56 7.82 9.24
C PHE A 57 4.76 6.72 10.26
N VAL A 58 4.28 5.53 9.91
CA VAL A 58 4.57 4.27 10.58
C VAL A 58 5.08 3.27 9.55
N VAL A 59 6.03 2.45 9.97
CA VAL A 59 6.42 1.24 9.24
C VAL A 59 5.46 0.15 9.65
N LEU A 60 4.76 -0.47 8.70
CA LEU A 60 3.82 -1.54 9.04
C LEU A 60 4.56 -2.80 9.46
N THR A 61 4.04 -3.49 10.47
CA THR A 61 4.47 -4.85 10.80
C THR A 61 4.01 -5.84 9.72
N PRO A 62 4.62 -7.04 9.61
CA PRO A 62 4.20 -8.04 8.62
C PRO A 62 2.70 -8.39 8.69
N ASP A 63 2.12 -8.42 9.89
CA ASP A 63 0.69 -8.65 10.07
C ASP A 63 -0.13 -7.47 9.52
N GLN A 64 0.30 -6.24 9.77
CA GLN A 64 -0.34 -5.02 9.27
C GLN A 64 -0.22 -4.87 7.75
N GLU A 65 0.86 -5.32 7.11
CA GLU A 65 1.04 -5.31 5.66
C GLU A 65 -0.04 -6.12 4.92
N SER A 66 -0.51 -7.20 5.53
CA SER A 66 -1.62 -7.98 5.00
C SER A 66 -2.96 -7.30 5.28
N SER A 67 -3.11 -6.74 6.48
CA SER A 67 -4.32 -6.11 6.98
C SER A 67 -4.70 -4.84 6.20
N VAL A 68 -3.71 -4.00 5.85
CA VAL A 68 -3.91 -2.72 5.13
C VAL A 68 -4.56 -2.88 3.75
N LYS A 69 -4.51 -4.09 3.18
CA LYS A 69 -5.16 -4.43 1.90
C LYS A 69 -6.66 -4.67 2.02
N THR A 70 -7.17 -4.74 3.25
CA THR A 70 -8.59 -4.84 3.57
C THR A 70 -9.11 -3.49 4.04
N GLN A 71 -10.40 -3.22 3.83
CA GLN A 71 -11.00 -1.97 4.27
C GLN A 71 -10.96 -1.80 5.79
N ASP A 72 -11.25 -2.87 6.53
CA ASP A 72 -11.26 -2.83 8.01
C ASP A 72 -9.85 -2.71 8.57
N GLY A 73 -8.88 -3.43 8.01
CA GLY A 73 -7.48 -3.33 8.40
C GLY A 73 -6.89 -1.96 8.12
N LEU A 74 -7.19 -1.37 6.95
CA LEU A 74 -6.79 0.01 6.62
C LEU A 74 -7.35 0.99 7.65
N ARG A 75 -8.65 0.92 7.96
CA ARG A 75 -9.29 1.80 8.95
C ARG A 75 -8.71 1.63 10.36
N SER A 76 -8.37 0.40 10.73
CA SER A 76 -7.73 0.10 12.01
C SER A 76 -6.35 0.76 12.11
N ILE A 77 -5.55 0.69 11.05
CA ILE A 77 -4.24 1.33 10.97
C ILE A 77 -4.37 2.86 11.01
N GLU A 78 -5.30 3.45 10.24
CA GLU A 78 -5.59 4.89 10.27
C GLU A 78 -5.97 5.37 11.69
N ALA A 79 -6.81 4.60 12.39
CA ALA A 79 -7.20 4.88 13.77
C ALA A 79 -6.02 4.74 14.76
N SER A 80 -5.15 3.74 14.57
CA SER A 80 -3.93 3.60 15.36
C SER A 80 -3.02 4.82 15.18
N MET A 81 -2.78 5.27 13.94
CA MET A 81 -1.96 6.46 13.68
C MET A 81 -2.52 7.73 14.34
N LEU A 82 -3.84 7.91 14.33
CA LEU A 82 -4.48 9.02 15.05
C LEU A 82 -4.24 8.91 16.55
N THR A 83 -4.34 7.70 17.11
CA THR A 83 -4.09 7.45 18.54
C THR A 83 -2.64 7.82 18.89
N LEU A 84 -1.66 7.29 18.15
CA LEU A 84 -0.23 7.57 18.35
C LEU A 84 0.10 9.06 18.25
N HIS A 85 -0.51 9.76 17.29
CA HIS A 85 -0.39 11.22 17.18
C HIS A 85 -0.93 11.93 18.42
N THR A 86 -2.14 11.55 18.90
CA THR A 86 -2.75 12.19 20.07
C THR A 86 -2.02 11.89 21.38
N THR A 87 -1.34 10.76 21.49
CA THR A 87 -0.52 10.40 22.65
C THR A 87 0.91 10.94 22.56
N ALA A 88 1.24 11.73 21.52
CA ALA A 88 2.59 12.23 21.24
C ALA A 88 3.66 11.13 21.20
N ALA A 89 3.29 9.94 20.73
CA ALA A 89 4.17 8.79 20.60
C ALA A 89 5.00 8.90 19.32
N HIS A 90 5.98 9.81 19.33
CA HIS A 90 6.80 10.12 18.17
C HIS A 90 8.30 10.16 18.46
N LEU A 91 9.10 9.78 17.47
CA LEU A 91 10.55 9.95 17.47
C LEU A 91 10.98 10.88 16.33
N GLY A 92 12.13 11.53 16.52
CA GLY A 92 12.83 12.19 15.43
C GLY A 92 13.25 11.15 14.38
N MET A 93 13.23 11.55 13.11
CA MET A 93 13.65 10.68 12.02
C MET A 93 15.15 10.38 12.06
N THR A 94 15.50 9.13 11.79
CA THR A 94 16.88 8.69 11.55
C THR A 94 17.18 8.61 10.05
N GLY A 95 18.46 8.52 9.68
CA GLY A 95 18.86 8.29 8.29
C GLY A 95 18.32 6.96 7.71
N ALA A 96 18.16 5.94 8.56
CA ALA A 96 17.55 4.67 8.16
C ALA A 96 16.06 4.85 7.83
N ASP A 97 15.33 5.58 8.66
CA ASP A 97 13.92 5.90 8.39
C ASP A 97 13.76 6.64 7.06
N HIS A 98 14.71 7.53 6.75
CA HIS A 98 14.68 8.24 5.48
C HIS A 98 14.80 7.32 4.27
N ALA A 99 15.64 6.28 4.38
CA ALA A 99 15.85 5.29 3.33
C ALA A 99 14.64 4.35 3.14
N HIS A 100 13.81 4.20 4.18
CA HIS A 100 12.59 3.40 4.10
C HIS A 100 11.45 4.12 3.36
N LEU A 101 11.37 5.45 3.38
CA LEU A 101 10.29 6.18 2.71
C LEU A 101 10.52 6.25 1.19
N SER A 102 9.48 6.01 0.38
CA SER A 102 9.62 6.17 -1.08
C SER A 102 9.74 7.63 -1.50
N HIS A 103 10.30 7.82 -2.69
CA HIS A 103 10.36 9.12 -3.35
C HIS A 103 8.99 9.81 -3.42
N TYR A 104 7.90 9.05 -3.65
CA TYR A 104 6.56 9.63 -3.78
C TYR A 104 6.12 10.35 -2.50
N ILE A 105 6.48 9.82 -1.33
CA ILE A 105 6.14 10.43 -0.04
C ILE A 105 6.80 11.80 0.05
N TYR A 106 8.10 11.91 -0.24
CA TYR A 106 8.82 13.19 -0.17
C TYR A 106 8.42 14.19 -1.26
N SER A 107 8.27 13.74 -2.50
CA SER A 107 8.12 14.64 -3.64
C SER A 107 6.68 15.08 -3.89
N HIS A 108 5.69 14.33 -3.38
CA HIS A 108 4.28 14.58 -3.64
C HIS A 108 3.45 14.68 -2.36
N PHE A 109 3.36 13.59 -1.59
CA PHE A 109 2.38 13.52 -0.50
C PHE A 109 2.73 14.47 0.66
N CYS A 110 3.99 14.43 1.09
CA CYS A 110 4.55 15.23 2.18
C CYS A 110 5.44 16.37 1.69
N LYS A 111 5.22 16.82 0.46
CA LYS A 111 6.03 17.87 -0.12
C LYS A 111 5.98 19.12 0.77
N ASN A 112 7.17 19.56 1.21
CA ASN A 112 7.40 20.70 2.09
C ASN A 112 6.89 20.56 3.53
N GLU A 113 6.43 19.38 3.94
CA GLU A 113 5.98 19.13 5.32
C GLU A 113 7.10 18.45 6.12
N PRO A 114 7.29 18.77 7.40
CA PRO A 114 8.17 18.01 8.27
C PRO A 114 7.66 16.58 8.44
N LEU A 115 8.58 15.62 8.42
CA LEU A 115 8.29 14.21 8.62
C LEU A 115 8.61 13.79 10.05
N ILE A 116 7.69 13.04 10.65
CA ILE A 116 7.73 12.59 12.03
C ILE A 116 7.42 11.09 12.05
N LYS A 117 8.25 10.30 12.74
CA LYS A 117 7.99 8.88 12.92
C LYS A 117 7.07 8.68 14.11
N LEU A 118 5.96 7.98 13.93
CA LEU A 118 5.16 7.48 15.04
C LEU A 118 5.72 6.14 15.51
N VAL A 119 5.70 5.93 16.83
CA VAL A 119 6.17 4.69 17.46
C VAL A 119 5.08 4.14 18.36
N GLU A 120 4.77 2.85 18.20
CA GLU A 120 3.91 2.09 19.12
C GLU A 120 4.65 1.74 20.41
#